data_AF-A0A958PCP4-F1
#
_entry.id   AF-A0A958PCP4-F1
#
_cell.length_a   1.000
_cell.length_b   1.000
_cell.length_c   1.000
_cell.angle_alpha   90.00
_cell.angle_beta   90.00
_cell.angle_gamma   90.00
#
_symmetry.space_group_name_H-M   'P 1'
#
loop_
_entity.id
_entity.type
_entity.pdbx_description
1 polymer ?
#
loop_
_entity_poly.entity_id
_entity_poly.type
_entity_poly.pdbx_seq_one_letter_code
_entity_poly.pdbx_strand_id
1 'polypeptide(L)'
;MKKVRTKFRSEYPINFKFDYKDPLTLYRFIMDGGKITPSRISKISLAQQKQVARAVKLARNLALLPIGIRANDDFRKPEAISPKPFEI
;
A
#
# COMPACT_ATOMS: atom_id res chain seq x y z
N MET A 1 25.94 0.56 22.99
CA MET A 1 26.06 1.12 21.63
C MET A 1 24.67 1.52 21.12
N LYS A 2 24.45 2.77 20.68
CA LYS A 2 23.15 3.19 20.13
C LYS A 2 23.00 2.64 18.71
N LYS A 3 21.95 1.85 18.44
CA LYS A 3 21.64 1.38 17.08
C LYS A 3 21.23 2.60 16.23
N VAL A 4 22.00 2.92 15.20
CA VAL A 4 21.61 3.92 14.20
C VAL A 4 20.34 3.40 13.51
N ARG A 5 19.23 4.12 13.64
CA ARG A 5 17.98 3.75 12.94
C ARG A 5 18.17 3.99 11.45
N THR A 6 18.24 2.93 10.67
CA THR A 6 18.27 3.02 9.20
C THR A 6 16.92 3.53 8.69
N LYS A 7 16.96 4.36 7.63
CA LYS A 7 15.76 4.90 6.99
C LYS A 7 14.88 3.80 6.38
N PHE A 8 15.52 2.75 5.89
CA PHE A 8 14.88 1.62 5.22
C PHE A 8 14.96 0.35 6.07
N ARG A 9 14.04 -0.59 5.81
CA ARG A 9 14.08 -1.94 6.39
C ARG A 9 15.35 -2.67 5.97
N SER A 10 16.09 -3.20 6.94
CA SER A 10 17.29 -4.02 6.70
C SER A 10 16.95 -5.43 6.20
N GLU A 11 15.70 -5.89 6.42
CA GLU A 11 15.18 -7.19 5.99
C GLU A 11 15.27 -7.39 4.47
N TYR A 12 15.13 -6.31 3.69
CA TYR A 12 15.08 -6.36 2.23
C TYR A 12 16.28 -5.62 1.63
N PRO A 13 17.38 -6.31 1.30
CA PRO A 13 18.53 -5.69 0.64
C PRO A 13 18.16 -5.13 -0.74
N ILE A 14 19.03 -4.29 -1.31
CA ILE A 14 18.78 -3.60 -2.58
C ILE A 14 18.46 -4.58 -3.73
N ASN A 15 19.10 -5.76 -3.74
CA ASN A 15 18.93 -6.79 -4.75
C ASN A 15 17.77 -7.76 -4.44
N PHE A 16 17.01 -7.53 -3.38
CA PHE A 16 15.88 -8.38 -3.04
C PHE A 16 14.80 -8.28 -4.12
N LYS A 17 14.39 -9.44 -4.64
CA LYS A 17 13.38 -9.54 -5.69
C LYS A 17 12.04 -9.96 -5.07
N PHE A 18 11.05 -9.08 -5.17
CA PHE A 18 9.67 -9.39 -4.77
C PHE A 18 8.98 -10.21 -5.87
N ASP A 19 8.60 -11.44 -5.55
CA ASP A 19 7.85 -12.32 -6.46
C ASP A 19 6.36 -12.30 -6.11
N TYR A 20 5.50 -12.37 -7.13
CA TYR A 20 4.04 -12.45 -6.96
C TYR A 20 3.58 -13.81 -6.42
N LYS A 21 4.43 -14.83 -6.54
CA LYS A 21 4.19 -16.18 -6.03
C LYS A 21 4.40 -16.33 -4.52
N ASP A 22 4.92 -15.31 -3.86
CA ASP A 22 5.11 -15.28 -2.40
C ASP A 22 4.13 -14.28 -1.75
N PRO A 23 2.86 -14.68 -1.56
CA PRO A 23 1.87 -13.81 -0.95
C PRO A 23 2.20 -13.47 0.51
N LEU A 24 2.95 -14.30 1.23
CA LEU A 24 3.29 -14.07 2.64
C LEU A 24 4.20 -12.84 2.80
N THR A 25 5.22 -12.71 1.94
CA THR A 25 6.06 -11.52 1.91
C THR A 25 5.28 -10.29 1.44
N LEU A 26 4.45 -10.44 0.42
CA LEU A 26 3.67 -9.33 -0.15
C LEU A 26 2.56 -8.82 0.78
N TYR A 27 1.99 -9.68 1.63
CA TYR A 27 0.95 -9.32 2.59
C TYR A 27 1.43 -8.25 3.58
N ARG A 28 2.72 -8.23 3.92
CA ARG A 28 3.34 -7.19 4.78
C ARG A 28 3.29 -5.77 4.19
N PHE A 29 3.05 -5.67 2.89
CA PHE A 29 2.96 -4.41 2.15
C PHE A 29 1.53 -4.04 1.77
N ILE A 30 0.55 -4.71 2.37
CA ILE A 30 -0.87 -4.44 2.21
C ILE A 30 -1.43 -4.03 3.57
N MET A 31 -2.34 -3.05 3.58
CA MET A 31 -3.09 -2.65 4.77
C MET A 31 -4.33 -3.53 4.95
N ASP A 32 -4.94 -3.53 6.13
CA ASP A 32 -6.13 -4.35 6.43
C ASP A 32 -7.27 -4.20 5.39
N GLY A 33 -7.46 -2.99 4.87
CA GLY A 33 -8.43 -2.71 3.80
C GLY A 33 -8.00 -3.18 2.41
N GLY A 34 -6.94 -3.97 2.28
CA GLY A 34 -6.41 -4.51 1.01
C GLY A 34 -5.78 -3.47 0.08
N LYS A 35 -5.51 -2.23 0.54
CA LYS A 35 -4.76 -1.21 -0.22
C LYS A 35 -3.25 -1.43 -0.06
N ILE A 36 -2.46 -1.11 -1.08
CA ILE A 36 -0.99 -1.23 -1.02
C ILE A 36 -0.44 -0.12 -0.12
N THR A 37 0.38 -0.49 0.85
CA THR A 37 0.99 0.44 1.81
C THR A 37 2.01 1.36 1.10
N PRO A 38 1.93 2.70 1.27
CA PRO A 38 2.89 3.64 0.70
C PRO A 38 4.34 3.41 1.18
N SER A 39 5.33 3.75 0.34
CA SER A 39 6.77 3.57 0.63
C SER A 39 7.23 4.28 1.90
N ARG A 40 6.64 5.44 2.22
CA ARG A 40 6.92 6.21 3.45
C ARG A 40 6.58 5.41 4.72
N ILE A 41 5.56 4.55 4.65
CA ILE A 41 5.07 3.75 5.78
C ILE A 41 5.78 2.39 5.79
N SER A 42 5.89 1.73 4.64
CA SER A 42 6.57 0.44 4.51
C SER A 42 8.09 0.52 4.70
N LYS A 43 8.68 1.73 4.57
CA LYS A 43 10.12 2.01 4.71
C LYS A 43 10.99 1.20 3.76
N ILE A 44 10.58 1.13 2.49
CA ILE A 44 11.39 0.58 1.39
C ILE A 44 11.76 1.67 0.39
N SER A 45 12.75 1.40 -0.45
CA SER A 45 13.14 2.34 -1.51
C SER A 45 12.04 2.48 -2.56
N LEU A 46 12.06 3.57 -3.34
CA LEU A 46 11.09 3.77 -4.42
C LEU A 46 11.17 2.68 -5.50
N ALA A 47 12.38 2.17 -5.79
CA ALA A 47 12.60 1.08 -6.74
C ALA A 47 11.94 -0.22 -6.26
N GLN A 48 12.17 -0.58 -4.99
CA GLN A 48 11.52 -1.74 -4.36
C GLN A 48 10.01 -1.56 -4.29
N GLN A 49 9.50 -0.36 -3.98
CA GLN A 49 8.06 -0.08 -3.98
C GLN A 49 7.42 -0.34 -5.35
N LYS A 50 8.09 0.04 -6.45
CA LYS A 50 7.61 -0.26 -7.82
C LYS A 50 7.55 -1.76 -8.07
N GLN A 51 8.53 -2.52 -7.60
CA GLN A 51 8.56 -3.98 -7.71
C GLN A 51 7.43 -4.63 -6.90
N VAL A 52 7.30 -4.26 -5.62
CA VAL A 52 6.21 -4.71 -4.74
C VAL A 52 4.85 -4.41 -5.37
N ALA A 53 4.64 -3.19 -5.88
CA ALA A 53 3.37 -2.81 -6.48
C ALA A 53 3.03 -3.66 -7.73
N ARG A 54 4.01 -4.01 -8.56
CA ARG A 54 3.82 -4.92 -9.69
C ARG A 54 3.49 -6.33 -9.20
N ALA A 55 4.26 -6.86 -8.27
CA ALA A 55 4.08 -8.20 -7.72
C ALA A 55 2.71 -8.36 -7.04
N VAL A 56 2.29 -7.39 -6.22
CA VAL A 56 0.96 -7.39 -5.57
C VAL A 56 -0.17 -7.37 -6.60
N LYS A 57 -0.06 -6.57 -7.67
CA LYS A 57 -1.08 -6.53 -8.73
C LYS A 57 -1.20 -7.87 -9.45
N LEU A 58 -0.08 -8.51 -9.77
CA LEU A 58 -0.07 -9.85 -10.37
C LEU A 58 -0.67 -10.90 -9.42
N ALA A 59 -0.28 -10.87 -8.14
CA ALA A 59 -0.81 -11.77 -7.12
C ALA A 59 -2.33 -11.61 -6.94
N ARG A 60 -2.87 -10.40 -7.02
CA ARG A 60 -4.32 -10.13 -6.98
C ARG A 60 -5.07 -10.72 -8.18
N ASN A 61 -4.50 -10.63 -9.38
CA ASN A 61 -5.09 -11.24 -10.57
C ASN A 61 -5.18 -12.77 -10.43
N LEU A 62 -4.26 -13.37 -9.68
CA LEU A 62 -4.24 -14.80 -9.36
C LEU A 62 -5.02 -15.16 -8.08
N ALA A 63 -5.76 -14.20 -7.49
CA ALA A 63 -6.49 -14.35 -6.24
C ALA A 63 -5.64 -14.77 -5.02
N LEU A 64 -4.31 -14.57 -5.06
CA LEU A 64 -3.39 -14.88 -3.96
C LEU A 64 -3.41 -13.82 -2.84
N LEU A 65 -3.87 -12.60 -3.14
CA LEU A 65 -3.95 -11.48 -2.21
C LEU A 65 -5.29 -10.78 -2.33
N PRO A 66 -5.80 -10.18 -1.24
CA PRO A 66 -7.06 -9.46 -1.27
C PRO A 66 -6.98 -8.21 -2.15
N ILE A 67 -8.06 -7.97 -2.89
CA ILE A 67 -8.30 -6.71 -3.57
C ILE A 67 -8.87 -5.74 -2.53
N GLY A 68 -8.31 -4.53 -2.47
CA GLY A 68 -8.72 -3.56 -1.47
C GLY A 68 -10.18 -3.14 -1.59
N ILE A 69 -10.86 -3.08 -0.46
CA ILE A 69 -12.25 -2.64 -0.36
C ILE A 69 -12.27 -1.10 -0.41
N ARG A 70 -13.30 -0.52 -1.02
CA ARG A 70 -13.55 0.94 -1.08
C ARG A 70 -13.76 1.62 0.28
N ALA A 71 -13.85 0.85 1.37
CA ALA A 71 -14.34 1.32 2.68
C ALA A 71 -13.47 2.42 3.33
N ASN A 72 -12.19 2.52 2.95
CA ASN A 72 -11.28 3.55 3.46
C ASN A 72 -11.07 4.71 2.46
N ASP A 73 -11.92 4.86 1.44
CA ASP A 73 -12.11 6.13 0.73
C ASP A 73 -13.50 6.63 1.13
N ASP A 74 -13.58 7.32 2.26
CA ASP A 74 -14.33 8.55 2.56
C ASP A 74 -15.48 9.04 1.66
N PHE A 75 -16.23 8.19 0.95
CA PHE A 75 -17.54 8.53 0.35
C PHE A 75 -18.60 8.86 1.42
N ARG A 76 -18.21 8.87 2.70
CA ARG A 76 -18.97 9.38 3.85
C ARG A 76 -18.31 10.57 4.54
N LYS A 77 -17.37 11.27 3.89
CA LYS A 77 -17.08 12.63 4.33
C LYS A 77 -18.36 13.43 4.06
N PRO A 78 -18.95 14.10 5.07
CA PRO A 78 -20.02 15.04 4.79
C PRO A 78 -19.43 16.09 3.85
N GLU A 79 -19.87 16.09 2.59
CA GLU A 79 -19.57 17.19 1.69
C GLU A 79 -20.20 18.44 2.32
N ALA A 80 -19.42 19.52 2.44
CA ALA A 80 -20.01 20.79 2.82
C ALA A 80 -21.07 21.10 1.75
N ILE A 81 -22.34 21.11 2.13
CA ILE A 81 -23.44 21.56 1.29
C ILE A 81 -22.99 22.92 0.76
N SER A 82 -22.74 23.01 -0.55
CA SER A 82 -22.38 24.29 -1.17
C SER A 82 -23.44 25.29 -0.76
N PRO A 83 -23.09 26.44 -0.15
CA PRO A 83 -24.06 27.38 0.38
C PRO A 83 -24.85 28.09 -0.72
N LYS A 84 -24.82 27.60 -1.97
CA LYS A 84 -25.61 28.16 -3.06
C LYS A 84 -27.09 27.88 -2.74
N PRO A 85 -27.89 28.90 -2.37
CA PRO A 85 -29.31 28.70 -2.16
C PRO A 85 -29.90 28.20 -3.47
N PHE A 86 -30.87 27.28 -3.37
CA PHE A 86 -31.71 26.95 -4.51
C PHE A 86 -32.49 28.22 -4.86
N GLU A 87 -32.06 28.91 -5.91
CA GLU A 87 -32.81 29.99 -6.52
C GLU A 87 -34.10 29.37 -7.07
N ILE A 88 -35.25 29.85 -6.57
CA ILE A 88 -36.60 29.49 -7.01
C ILE A 88 -36.95 30.33 -8.23
#